data_AF-A0A7C3SC02-F1
#
_entry.id   AF-A0A7C3SC02-F1
#
_cell.length_a   1.000
_cell.length_b   1.000
_cell.length_c   1.000
_cell.angle_alpha   90.00
_cell.angle_beta   90.00
_cell.angle_gamma   90.00
#
_symmetry.space_group_name_H-M   'P 1'
#
loop_
_entity.id
_entity.type
_entity.pdbx_description
1 polymer ?
#
loop_
_entity_poly.entity_id
_entity_poly.type
_entity_poly.pdbx_seq_one_letter_code
_entity_poly.pdbx_strand_id
1 'polypeptide(L)'
;MRAIVMVEGDSDEVFFDRLLKLMALRRAVEIYQYAKVGYIEVIRTQLNLPGAQLILLRDLGSATEEGLRTEIDKNLQTIGKAEQVEVSRWRFGSGATLCLIPVGLPDDEDLKSLGIRRHELESHLLRYLFDHPEKCIHERTGRPITDPRKLLQEILPTIRQYDPPLDSAKDVFQVLRGALGWTGGPLDWIGKLLRDVKIECEPAFQTLVERIKQALQRG
;
A
#
# COMPACT_ATOMS: atom_id res chain seq x y z
N MET A 1 15.00 -0.89 19.96
CA MET A 1 14.67 -1.99 19.02
C MET A 1 14.18 -1.34 17.73
N ARG A 2 14.45 -1.93 16.54
CA ARG A 2 13.84 -1.42 15.29
C ARG A 2 12.42 -1.97 15.19
N ALA A 3 11.46 -1.18 14.71
CA ALA A 3 10.12 -1.67 14.41
C ALA A 3 10.16 -2.56 13.16
N ILE A 4 9.27 -3.54 13.07
CA ILE A 4 9.18 -4.46 11.94
C ILE A 4 7.94 -4.09 11.14
N VAL A 5 8.16 -3.55 9.94
CA VAL A 5 7.13 -3.18 8.99
C VAL A 5 6.93 -4.34 8.02
N MET A 6 5.74 -4.93 8.06
CA MET A 6 5.40 -6.12 7.29
C MET A 6 4.60 -5.71 6.06
N VAL A 7 5.03 -6.14 4.89
CA VAL A 7 4.46 -5.80 3.58
C VAL A 7 4.18 -7.06 2.77
N GLU A 8 3.23 -7.00 1.85
CA GLU A 8 2.78 -8.19 1.12
C GLU A 8 3.82 -8.68 0.12
N GLY A 9 4.05 -7.91 -0.95
CA GLY A 9 4.85 -8.31 -2.10
C GLY A 9 6.06 -7.44 -2.35
N ASP A 10 6.76 -7.73 -3.46
CA ASP A 10 8.00 -7.03 -3.84
C ASP A 10 7.71 -5.54 -4.17
N SER A 11 6.55 -5.28 -4.80
CA SER A 11 6.12 -3.91 -5.14
C SER A 11 5.89 -3.07 -3.90
N ASP A 12 5.22 -3.64 -2.91
CA ASP A 12 4.98 -3.03 -1.60
C ASP A 12 6.28 -2.73 -0.89
N GLU A 13 7.21 -3.68 -0.86
CA GLU A 13 8.53 -3.48 -0.26
C GLU A 13 9.25 -2.29 -0.89
N VAL A 14 9.31 -2.22 -2.23
CA VAL A 14 9.95 -1.11 -2.94
C VAL A 14 9.25 0.22 -2.63
N PHE A 15 7.93 0.24 -2.59
CA PHE A 15 7.15 1.42 -2.26
C PHE A 15 7.44 1.90 -0.83
N PHE A 16 7.28 1.02 0.16
CA PHE A 16 7.40 1.37 1.57
C PHE A 16 8.84 1.65 1.98
N ASP A 17 9.83 0.94 1.42
CA ASP A 17 11.24 1.26 1.61
C ASP A 17 11.55 2.70 1.18
N ARG A 18 11.02 3.12 0.04
CA ARG A 18 11.15 4.50 -0.46
C ARG A 18 10.37 5.49 0.40
N LEU A 19 9.12 5.20 0.72
CA LEU A 19 8.29 6.04 1.57
C LEU A 19 8.98 6.33 2.92
N LEU A 20 9.50 5.29 3.57
CA LEU A 20 10.21 5.38 4.84
C LEU A 20 11.54 6.14 4.72
N LYS A 21 12.22 6.09 3.57
CA LYS A 21 13.41 6.92 3.29
C LYS A 21 13.03 8.40 3.16
N LEU A 22 11.96 8.71 2.42
CA LEU A 22 11.45 10.08 2.25
C LEU A 22 11.01 10.68 3.60
N MET A 23 10.47 9.87 4.50
CA MET A 23 10.11 10.27 5.87
C MET A 23 11.29 10.34 6.85
N ALA A 24 12.52 10.02 6.43
CA ALA A 24 13.70 9.85 7.30
C ALA A 24 13.53 8.80 8.43
N LEU A 25 12.59 7.86 8.28
CA LEU A 25 12.28 6.81 9.27
C LEU A 25 12.96 5.47 8.98
N ARG A 26 13.55 5.30 7.78
CA ARG A 26 14.09 4.02 7.31
C ARG A 26 15.08 3.34 8.26
N ARG A 27 15.86 4.11 9.03
CA ARG A 27 16.86 3.58 9.99
C ARG A 27 16.24 2.97 11.25
N ALA A 28 15.01 3.37 11.59
CA ALA A 28 14.29 2.91 12.76
C ALA A 28 13.47 1.63 12.50
N VAL A 29 13.42 1.18 11.23
CA VAL A 29 12.54 0.09 10.80
C VAL A 29 13.29 -0.98 10.02
N GLU A 30 12.82 -2.20 10.17
CA GLU A 30 13.13 -3.34 9.32
C GLU A 30 11.88 -3.67 8.50
N ILE A 31 12.04 -3.95 7.20
CA ILE A 31 10.92 -4.30 6.34
C ILE A 31 10.95 -5.80 6.10
N TYR A 32 9.81 -6.46 6.24
CA TYR A 32 9.67 -7.90 6.08
C TYR A 32 8.53 -8.23 5.11
N GLN A 33 8.85 -8.96 4.05
CA GLN A 33 7.86 -9.41 3.08
C GLN A 33 7.15 -10.68 3.58
N TYR A 34 5.82 -10.72 3.51
CA TYR A 34 5.05 -11.86 4.00
C TYR A 34 4.34 -12.72 2.93
N ALA A 35 4.38 -12.37 1.63
CA ALA A 35 3.67 -13.14 0.59
C ALA A 35 4.00 -14.65 0.58
N LYS A 36 5.25 -15.04 0.90
CA LYS A 36 5.68 -16.44 0.84
C LYS A 36 5.34 -17.26 2.08
N VAL A 37 5.28 -16.63 3.25
CA VAL A 37 5.18 -17.30 4.55
C VAL A 37 3.89 -16.98 5.31
N GLY A 38 3.15 -15.95 4.87
CA GLY A 38 1.99 -15.41 5.55
C GLY A 38 2.39 -14.52 6.74
N TYR A 39 1.64 -13.44 6.95
CA TYR A 39 1.95 -12.46 8.00
C TYR A 39 1.85 -13.07 9.41
N ILE A 40 1.00 -14.07 9.63
CA ILE A 40 0.85 -14.76 10.92
C ILE A 40 2.15 -15.46 11.33
N GLU A 41 2.84 -16.09 10.38
CA GLU A 41 4.09 -16.79 10.69
C GLU A 41 5.23 -15.83 11.01
N VAL A 42 5.25 -14.68 10.33
CA VAL A 42 6.15 -13.57 10.67
C VAL A 42 5.88 -13.11 12.10
N ILE A 43 4.61 -12.83 12.45
CA ILE A 43 4.25 -12.39 13.80
C ILE A 43 4.73 -13.41 14.83
N ARG A 44 4.42 -14.71 14.66
CA ARG A 44 4.85 -15.78 15.58
C ARG A 44 6.35 -15.76 15.82
N THR A 45 7.13 -15.64 14.76
CA THR A 45 8.61 -15.59 14.85
C THR A 45 9.08 -14.41 15.69
N GLN A 46 8.44 -13.25 15.51
CA GLN A 46 8.81 -12.01 16.18
C GLN A 46 8.25 -11.88 17.61
N LEU A 47 7.22 -12.65 17.99
CA LEU A 47 6.66 -12.63 19.35
C LEU A 47 7.67 -13.03 20.43
N ASN A 48 8.72 -13.78 20.05
CA ASN A 48 9.81 -14.18 20.93
C ASN A 48 10.76 -13.02 21.29
N LEU A 49 10.66 -11.88 20.61
CA LEU A 49 11.44 -10.68 20.88
C LEU A 49 10.68 -9.80 21.88
N PRO A 50 11.15 -9.64 23.13
CA PRO A 50 10.46 -8.83 24.13
C PRO A 50 10.31 -7.38 23.66
N GLY A 51 9.08 -6.87 23.70
CA GLY A 51 8.78 -5.49 23.28
C GLY A 51 8.88 -5.25 21.76
N ALA A 52 8.81 -6.29 20.93
CA ALA A 52 8.76 -6.11 19.48
C ALA A 52 7.58 -5.24 19.04
N GLN A 53 7.86 -4.31 18.13
CA GLN A 53 6.86 -3.44 17.54
C GLN A 53 6.63 -3.86 16.09
N LEU A 54 5.46 -4.43 15.82
CA LEU A 54 5.06 -4.94 14.51
C LEU A 54 4.05 -3.99 13.87
N ILE A 55 4.25 -3.68 12.60
CA ILE A 55 3.34 -2.87 11.79
C ILE A 55 2.96 -3.70 10.57
N LEU A 56 1.70 -4.10 10.48
CA LEU A 56 1.17 -4.85 9.35
C LEU A 56 0.52 -3.89 8.36
N LEU A 57 1.14 -3.72 7.21
CA LEU A 57 0.55 -3.03 6.07
C LEU A 57 -0.21 -4.06 5.25
N ARG A 58 -1.49 -3.79 5.00
CA ARG A 58 -2.36 -4.74 4.31
C ARG A 58 -3.33 -4.02 3.40
N ASP A 59 -3.41 -4.47 2.16
CA ASP A 59 -4.39 -3.98 1.21
C ASP A 59 -5.81 -4.23 1.71
N LEU A 60 -6.70 -3.26 1.48
CA LEU A 60 -8.12 -3.42 1.75
C LEU A 60 -8.75 -4.45 0.82
N GLY A 61 -8.28 -4.52 -0.43
CA GLY A 61 -8.93 -5.29 -1.48
C GLY A 61 -10.41 -4.85 -1.58
N SER A 62 -11.33 -5.79 -1.50
CA SER A 62 -12.78 -5.51 -1.46
C SER A 62 -13.35 -5.38 -0.05
N ALA A 63 -12.52 -5.45 1.00
CA ALA A 63 -12.97 -5.41 2.39
C ALA A 63 -13.10 -3.96 2.89
N THR A 64 -13.88 -3.79 3.96
CA THR A 64 -13.86 -2.56 4.77
C THR A 64 -12.72 -2.64 5.80
N GLU A 65 -12.30 -1.49 6.35
CA GLU A 65 -11.30 -1.48 7.43
C GLU A 65 -11.75 -2.33 8.64
N GLU A 66 -13.06 -2.32 8.96
CA GLU A 66 -13.63 -3.14 10.02
C GLU A 66 -13.60 -4.64 9.68
N GLY A 67 -13.94 -5.00 8.44
CA GLY A 67 -13.84 -6.38 7.96
C GLY A 67 -12.41 -6.90 8.07
N LEU A 68 -11.44 -6.10 7.64
CA LEU A 68 -10.02 -6.45 7.72
C LEU A 68 -9.57 -6.61 9.18
N ARG A 69 -9.93 -5.68 10.06
CA ARG A 69 -9.66 -5.79 11.51
C ARG A 69 -10.23 -7.06 12.11
N THR A 70 -11.46 -7.41 11.76
CA THR A 70 -12.15 -8.61 12.28
C THR A 70 -11.44 -9.88 11.82
N GLU A 71 -10.98 -9.90 10.57
CA GLU A 71 -10.17 -11.00 10.04
C GLU A 71 -8.83 -11.12 10.78
N ILE A 72 -8.13 -10.00 10.99
CA ILE A 72 -6.88 -9.98 11.75
C ILE A 72 -7.11 -10.49 13.17
N ASP A 73 -8.10 -9.97 13.88
CA ASP A 73 -8.40 -10.37 15.25
C ASP A 73 -8.62 -11.88 15.37
N LYS A 74 -9.46 -12.44 14.48
CA LYS A 74 -9.69 -13.89 14.40
C LYS A 74 -8.40 -14.67 14.15
N ASN A 75 -7.55 -14.20 13.24
CA ASN A 75 -6.30 -14.88 12.92
C ASN A 75 -5.29 -14.79 14.06
N LEU A 76 -5.27 -13.71 14.84
CA LEU A 76 -4.42 -13.57 16.03
C LEU A 76 -4.80 -14.55 17.14
N GLN A 77 -6.09 -14.88 17.30
CA GLN A 77 -6.51 -15.90 18.28
C GLN A 77 -5.90 -17.29 18.01
N THR A 78 -5.41 -17.55 16.79
CA THR A 78 -4.75 -18.82 16.44
C THR A 78 -3.31 -18.93 16.91
N ILE A 79 -2.70 -17.82 17.38
CA ILE A 79 -1.27 -17.76 17.73
C ILE A 79 -1.00 -17.38 19.19
N GLY A 80 -2.03 -17.04 19.95
CA GLY A 80 -1.93 -16.75 21.36
C GLY A 80 -2.99 -15.73 21.82
N LYS A 81 -2.95 -15.39 23.11
CA LYS A 81 -3.79 -14.31 23.65
C LYS A 81 -3.22 -12.96 23.22
N ALA A 82 -3.79 -12.40 22.16
CA ALA A 82 -3.63 -11.00 21.80
C ALA A 82 -4.79 -10.21 22.40
N GLU A 83 -4.49 -9.16 23.16
CA GLU A 83 -5.48 -8.22 23.68
C GLU A 83 -5.54 -7.01 22.74
N GLN A 84 -6.73 -6.67 22.27
CA GLN A 84 -6.92 -5.44 21.52
C GLN A 84 -6.88 -4.25 22.49
N VAL A 85 -5.90 -3.37 22.31
CA VAL A 85 -5.68 -2.21 23.20
C VAL A 85 -6.19 -0.89 22.60
N GLU A 86 -6.23 -0.80 21.26
CA GLU A 86 -6.78 0.34 20.52
C GLU A 86 -7.39 -0.16 19.19
N VAL A 87 -8.04 0.74 18.44
CA VAL A 87 -8.48 0.42 17.07
C VAL A 87 -7.28 0.01 16.24
N SER A 88 -7.37 -1.15 15.58
CA SER A 88 -6.30 -1.72 14.75
C SER A 88 -4.99 -1.98 15.50
N ARG A 89 -5.03 -2.14 16.84
CA ARG A 89 -3.84 -2.38 17.65
C ARG A 89 -4.02 -3.48 18.69
N TRP A 90 -3.08 -4.39 18.72
CA TRP A 90 -3.06 -5.53 19.65
C TRP A 90 -1.76 -5.56 20.45
N ARG A 91 -1.84 -6.09 21.67
CA ARG A 91 -0.71 -6.39 22.55
C ARG A 91 -0.71 -7.87 22.88
N PHE A 92 0.46 -8.49 22.82
CA PHE A 92 0.66 -9.89 23.18
C PHE A 92 1.20 -10.02 24.60
N GLY A 93 1.05 -11.21 25.20
CA GLY A 93 1.59 -11.49 26.53
C GLY A 93 3.11 -11.29 26.66
N SER A 94 3.87 -11.35 25.56
CA SER A 94 5.31 -11.04 25.53
C SER A 94 5.63 -9.54 25.60
N GLY A 95 4.61 -8.68 25.63
CA GLY A 95 4.75 -7.22 25.54
C GLY A 95 4.91 -6.70 24.11
N ALA A 96 5.03 -7.59 23.11
CA ALA A 96 5.03 -7.20 21.70
C ALA A 96 3.70 -6.51 21.32
N THR A 97 3.75 -5.60 20.35
CA THR A 97 2.57 -4.93 19.82
C THR A 97 2.45 -5.14 18.32
N LEU A 98 1.21 -5.23 17.83
CA LEU A 98 0.88 -5.22 16.42
C LEU A 98 -0.03 -4.03 16.12
N CYS A 99 0.31 -3.25 15.10
CA CYS A 99 -0.55 -2.22 14.54
C CYS A 99 -0.89 -2.59 13.09
N LEU A 100 -2.19 -2.66 12.76
CA LEU A 100 -2.67 -2.82 11.40
C LEU A 100 -2.82 -1.43 10.76
N ILE A 101 -2.23 -1.26 9.58
CA ILE A 101 -2.42 -0.10 8.71
C ILE A 101 -3.06 -0.60 7.41
N PRO A 102 -4.37 -0.39 7.22
CA PRO A 102 -5.01 -0.71 5.94
C PRO A 102 -4.52 0.26 4.85
N VAL A 103 -4.32 -0.28 3.65
CA VAL A 103 -3.81 0.40 2.48
C VAL A 103 -4.87 0.37 1.37
N GLY A 104 -5.05 1.49 0.68
CA GLY A 104 -6.08 1.68 -0.34
C GLY A 104 -6.95 2.90 -0.08
N LEU A 105 -7.68 3.33 -1.12
CA LEU A 105 -8.53 4.53 -1.07
C LEU A 105 -9.97 4.20 -1.49
N PRO A 106 -10.75 3.49 -0.66
CA PRO A 106 -12.09 3.03 -1.00
C PRO A 106 -13.11 4.16 -1.17
N ASP A 107 -12.87 5.31 -0.55
CA ASP A 107 -13.77 6.48 -0.59
C ASP A 107 -13.42 7.48 -1.70
N ASP A 108 -12.44 7.15 -2.54
CA ASP A 108 -11.97 8.04 -3.59
C ASP A 108 -12.91 8.03 -4.80
N GLU A 109 -13.64 9.13 -5.01
CA GLU A 109 -14.63 9.26 -6.07
C GLU A 109 -14.04 9.16 -7.49
N ASP A 110 -12.79 9.61 -7.70
CA ASP A 110 -12.15 9.49 -9.00
C ASP A 110 -11.81 8.04 -9.31
N LEU A 111 -11.27 7.30 -8.35
CA LEU A 111 -10.99 5.87 -8.50
C LEU A 111 -12.28 5.06 -8.67
N LYS A 112 -13.34 5.39 -7.92
CA LYS A 112 -14.67 4.80 -8.11
C LYS A 112 -15.22 5.07 -9.51
N SER A 113 -15.03 6.27 -10.07
CA SER A 113 -15.48 6.62 -11.42
C SER A 113 -14.81 5.76 -12.50
N LEU A 114 -13.61 5.24 -12.23
CA LEU A 114 -12.90 4.30 -13.10
C LEU A 114 -13.42 2.87 -12.95
N GLY A 115 -14.35 2.59 -12.03
CA GLY A 115 -14.87 1.25 -11.76
C GLY A 115 -13.95 0.39 -10.89
N ILE A 116 -13.03 1.00 -10.13
CA ILE A 116 -12.20 0.30 -9.15
C ILE A 116 -13.06 -0.08 -7.94
N ARG A 117 -12.99 -1.35 -7.54
CA ARG A 117 -13.71 -1.96 -6.41
C ARG A 117 -12.78 -2.69 -5.44
N ARG A 118 -11.59 -3.08 -5.90
CA ARG A 118 -10.53 -3.65 -5.06
C ARG A 118 -9.44 -2.61 -4.88
N HIS A 119 -9.27 -2.15 -3.63
CA HIS A 119 -8.36 -1.06 -3.27
C HIS A 119 -7.09 -1.60 -2.64
N GLU A 120 -5.99 -1.34 -3.32
CA GLU A 120 -4.65 -1.79 -2.97
C GLU A 120 -3.73 -0.56 -2.90
N LEU A 121 -2.44 -0.77 -2.61
CA LEU A 121 -1.39 0.24 -2.68
C LEU A 121 -1.48 1.12 -3.94
N GLU A 122 -1.73 0.52 -5.10
CA GLU A 122 -1.83 1.23 -6.38
C GLU A 122 -2.93 2.30 -6.40
N SER A 123 -3.89 2.28 -5.48
CA SER A 123 -4.85 3.37 -5.31
C SER A 123 -4.14 4.69 -5.02
N HIS A 124 -3.13 4.66 -4.14
CA HIS A 124 -2.34 5.84 -3.78
C HIS A 124 -1.46 6.30 -4.94
N LEU A 125 -0.90 5.36 -5.72
CA LEU A 125 -0.09 5.67 -6.90
C LEU A 125 -0.92 6.28 -8.02
N LEU A 126 -2.13 5.77 -8.26
CA LEU A 126 -3.08 6.34 -9.23
C LEU A 126 -3.50 7.75 -8.82
N ARG A 127 -3.90 7.95 -7.56
CA ARG A 127 -4.24 9.28 -7.04
C ARG A 127 -3.08 10.25 -7.21
N TYR A 128 -1.86 9.85 -6.83
CA TYR A 128 -0.65 10.67 -7.05
C TYR A 128 -0.47 11.04 -8.53
N LEU A 129 -0.63 10.10 -9.46
CA LEU A 129 -0.52 10.37 -10.89
C LEU A 129 -1.63 11.27 -11.45
N PHE A 130 -2.81 11.27 -10.85
CA PHE A 130 -3.91 12.17 -11.23
C PHE A 130 -3.69 13.59 -10.74
N ASP A 131 -3.09 13.74 -9.57
CA ASP A 131 -2.70 15.04 -9.02
C ASP A 131 -1.45 15.59 -9.74
N HIS A 132 -0.64 14.71 -10.32
CA HIS A 132 0.62 15.02 -11.02
C HIS A 132 0.67 14.47 -12.47
N PRO A 133 -0.19 14.96 -13.38
CA PRO A 133 -0.22 14.50 -14.77
C PRO A 133 1.11 14.72 -15.51
N GLU A 134 1.93 15.69 -15.09
CA GLU A 134 3.27 15.91 -15.64
C GLU A 134 4.24 14.73 -15.41
N LYS A 135 3.94 13.86 -14.43
CA LYS A 135 4.69 12.62 -14.18
C LYS A 135 4.26 11.47 -15.10
N CYS A 136 3.08 11.58 -15.73
CA CYS A 136 2.57 10.63 -16.71
C CYS A 136 3.22 10.85 -18.08
N ILE A 137 4.51 10.54 -18.24
CA ILE A 137 5.24 10.73 -19.50
C ILE A 137 5.22 9.45 -20.33
N HIS A 138 4.73 9.54 -21.58
CA HIS A 138 4.78 8.42 -22.50
C HIS A 138 6.24 8.15 -22.93
N GLU A 139 6.73 6.93 -22.71
CA GLU A 139 8.16 6.56 -22.82
C GLU A 139 8.73 6.84 -24.21
N ARG A 140 8.02 6.43 -25.26
CA ARG A 140 8.48 6.64 -26.65
C ARG A 140 8.49 8.10 -27.12
N THR A 141 7.49 8.90 -26.71
CA THR A 141 7.31 10.25 -27.26
C THR A 141 7.89 11.34 -26.35
N GLY A 142 8.19 11.02 -25.09
CA GLY A 142 8.62 11.98 -24.07
C GLY A 142 7.56 13.02 -23.71
N ARG A 143 6.31 12.86 -24.20
CA ARG A 143 5.24 13.81 -23.97
C ARG A 143 4.42 13.43 -22.73
N PRO A 144 4.05 14.39 -21.88
CA PRO A 144 3.14 14.13 -20.77
C PRO A 144 1.72 13.82 -21.31
N ILE A 145 1.00 12.99 -20.57
CA ILE A 145 -0.43 12.76 -20.73
C ILE A 145 -1.15 13.80 -19.88
N THR A 146 -1.80 14.77 -20.54
CA THR A 146 -2.40 15.93 -19.89
C THR A 146 -3.51 15.57 -18.90
N ASP A 147 -4.26 14.50 -19.17
CA ASP A 147 -5.33 14.02 -18.30
C ASP A 147 -5.33 12.47 -18.26
N PRO A 148 -4.51 11.87 -17.37
CA PRO A 148 -4.41 10.41 -17.25
C PRO A 148 -5.72 9.76 -16.80
N ARG A 149 -6.54 10.46 -16.01
CA ARG A 149 -7.85 9.95 -15.57
C ARG A 149 -8.80 9.84 -16.76
N LYS A 150 -8.91 10.89 -17.59
CA LYS A 150 -9.75 10.87 -18.79
C LYS A 150 -9.30 9.80 -19.78
N LEU A 151 -7.99 9.64 -19.99
CA LEU A 151 -7.46 8.56 -20.81
C LEU A 151 -7.94 7.18 -20.31
N LEU A 152 -7.84 6.93 -19.00
CA LEU A 152 -8.32 5.69 -18.41
C LEU A 152 -9.83 5.51 -18.58
N GLN A 153 -10.63 6.56 -18.40
CA GLN A 153 -12.08 6.53 -18.64
C GLN A 153 -12.43 6.15 -20.10
N GLU A 154 -11.61 6.57 -21.05
CA GLU A 154 -11.80 6.26 -22.48
C GLU A 154 -11.39 4.83 -22.82
N ILE A 155 -10.28 4.32 -22.28
CA ILE A 155 -9.73 3.01 -22.69
C ILE A 155 -10.25 1.83 -21.85
N LEU A 156 -10.53 2.02 -20.56
CA LEU A 156 -10.94 0.93 -19.66
C LEU A 156 -12.22 0.22 -20.14
N PRO A 157 -13.27 0.90 -20.65
CA PRO A 157 -14.46 0.22 -21.17
C PRO A 157 -14.12 -0.75 -22.30
N THR A 158 -13.23 -0.39 -23.21
CA THR A 158 -12.79 -1.26 -24.31
C THR A 158 -11.99 -2.44 -23.79
N ILE A 159 -11.00 -2.21 -22.92
CA ILE A 159 -10.14 -3.29 -22.41
C ILE A 159 -10.97 -4.31 -21.62
N ARG A 160 -11.92 -3.85 -20.80
CA ARG A 160 -12.83 -4.71 -20.01
C ARG A 160 -13.74 -5.60 -20.85
N GLN A 161 -13.98 -5.27 -22.13
CA GLN A 161 -14.72 -6.16 -23.03
C GLN A 161 -13.92 -7.41 -23.39
N TYR A 162 -12.58 -7.32 -23.37
CA TYR A 162 -11.69 -8.41 -23.77
C TYR A 162 -11.07 -9.14 -22.58
N ASP A 163 -10.86 -8.46 -21.44
CA ASP A 163 -10.19 -9.02 -20.27
C ASP A 163 -10.90 -8.65 -18.94
N PRO A 164 -12.11 -9.16 -18.65
CA PRO A 164 -12.77 -8.94 -17.37
C PRO A 164 -12.38 -10.00 -16.30
N PRO A 165 -12.30 -9.64 -15.00
CA PRO A 165 -12.54 -8.31 -14.42
C PRO A 165 -11.25 -7.49 -14.20
N LEU A 166 -11.22 -6.26 -14.77
CA LEU A 166 -10.23 -5.22 -14.46
C LEU A 166 -10.85 -4.19 -13.52
N ASP A 167 -11.03 -4.58 -12.25
CA ASP A 167 -11.69 -3.78 -11.21
C ASP A 167 -10.83 -3.57 -9.96
N SER A 168 -9.54 -3.93 -9.99
CA SER A 168 -8.58 -3.56 -8.95
C SER A 168 -7.78 -2.31 -9.30
N ALA A 169 -7.29 -1.62 -8.28
CA ALA A 169 -6.37 -0.50 -8.46
C ALA A 169 -5.08 -0.96 -9.16
N LYS A 170 -4.57 -2.14 -8.82
CA LYS A 170 -3.39 -2.73 -9.46
C LYS A 170 -3.59 -2.96 -10.95
N ASP A 171 -4.72 -3.52 -11.34
CA ASP A 171 -5.08 -3.75 -12.74
C ASP A 171 -5.13 -2.43 -13.54
N VAL A 172 -5.84 -1.44 -13.01
CA VAL A 172 -5.95 -0.11 -13.65
C VAL A 172 -4.60 0.59 -13.73
N PHE A 173 -3.74 0.43 -12.72
CA PHE A 173 -2.38 0.94 -12.73
C PHE A 173 -1.53 0.26 -13.82
N GLN A 174 -1.67 -1.05 -14.05
CA GLN A 174 -1.00 -1.73 -15.17
C GLN A 174 -1.53 -1.25 -16.54
N VAL A 175 -2.82 -0.95 -16.66
CA VAL A 175 -3.39 -0.36 -17.88
C VAL A 175 -2.75 1.01 -18.16
N LEU A 176 -2.67 1.88 -17.15
CA LEU A 176 -2.02 3.18 -17.29
C LEU A 176 -0.54 3.03 -17.68
N ARG A 177 0.17 2.08 -17.06
CA ARG A 177 1.55 1.73 -17.42
C ARG A 177 1.70 1.40 -18.91
N GLY A 178 0.81 0.54 -19.40
CA GLY A 178 0.78 0.11 -20.79
C GLY A 178 0.48 1.28 -21.74
N ALA A 179 -0.45 2.15 -21.38
CA ALA A 179 -0.78 3.35 -22.16
C ALA A 179 0.37 4.37 -22.22
N LEU A 180 1.20 4.42 -21.17
CA LEU A 180 2.44 5.20 -21.14
C LEU A 180 3.58 4.53 -21.94
N GLY A 181 3.37 3.31 -22.44
CA GLY A 181 4.36 2.53 -23.15
C GLY A 181 5.56 2.13 -22.28
N TRP A 182 5.38 2.06 -20.96
CA TRP A 182 6.48 1.78 -20.03
C TRP A 182 6.91 0.32 -20.06
N THR A 183 8.14 0.09 -20.49
CA THR A 183 8.71 -1.25 -20.71
C THR A 183 9.39 -1.85 -19.46
N GLY A 184 9.78 -1.02 -18.49
CA GLY A 184 10.36 -1.48 -17.23
C GLY A 184 9.36 -2.26 -16.36
N GLY A 185 9.86 -3.06 -15.40
CA GLY A 185 9.02 -3.81 -14.47
C GLY A 185 8.22 -2.91 -13.53
N PRO A 186 7.18 -3.44 -12.85
CA PRO A 186 6.39 -2.68 -11.86
C PRO A 186 7.26 -2.04 -10.77
N LEU A 187 8.27 -2.77 -10.29
CA LEU A 187 9.21 -2.31 -9.25
C LEU A 187 9.99 -1.08 -9.70
N ASP A 188 10.55 -1.13 -10.91
CA ASP A 188 11.31 -0.03 -11.49
C ASP A 188 10.44 1.19 -11.72
N TRP A 189 9.17 0.96 -12.11
CA TRP A 189 8.24 2.03 -12.35
C TRP A 189 7.87 2.76 -11.06
N ILE A 190 7.46 2.03 -10.02
CA ILE A 190 7.19 2.59 -8.69
C ILE A 190 8.43 3.35 -8.20
N GLY A 191 9.61 2.76 -8.38
CA GLY A 191 10.84 3.40 -8.01
C GLY A 191 11.16 4.67 -8.80
N LYS A 192 10.78 4.75 -10.07
CA LYS A 192 10.92 5.96 -10.86
C LYS A 192 9.89 7.02 -10.47
N LEU A 193 8.63 6.63 -10.27
CA LEU A 193 7.54 7.52 -9.90
C LEU A 193 7.82 8.25 -8.59
N LEU A 194 8.30 7.52 -7.59
CA LEU A 194 8.62 8.07 -6.28
C LEU A 194 9.97 8.79 -6.21
N ARG A 195 10.64 8.97 -7.35
CA ARG A 195 11.89 9.74 -7.39
C ARG A 195 11.57 11.22 -7.22
N ASP A 196 12.28 11.86 -6.30
CA ASP A 196 12.17 13.28 -5.99
C ASP A 196 10.79 13.73 -5.49
N VAL A 197 9.99 12.78 -4.98
CA VAL A 197 8.70 13.07 -4.34
C VAL A 197 8.94 13.73 -2.99
N LYS A 198 8.25 14.85 -2.73
CA LYS A 198 8.26 15.53 -1.43
C LYS A 198 7.07 15.05 -0.62
N ILE A 199 7.22 13.90 0.02
CA ILE A 199 6.11 13.14 0.60
C ILE A 199 5.24 13.95 1.57
N GLU A 200 5.82 14.91 2.28
CA GLU A 200 5.15 15.82 3.20
C GLU A 200 4.16 16.78 2.51
N CYS A 201 4.23 16.91 1.19
CA CYS A 201 3.35 17.75 0.38
C CYS A 201 2.33 16.94 -0.41
N GLU A 202 2.35 15.61 -0.34
CA GLU A 202 1.56 14.73 -1.23
C GLU A 202 0.26 14.24 -0.55
N PRO A 203 -0.92 14.78 -0.91
CA PRO A 203 -2.18 14.37 -0.30
C PRO A 203 -2.47 12.89 -0.48
N ALA A 204 -2.05 12.33 -1.63
CA ALA A 204 -2.18 10.91 -1.97
C ALA A 204 -1.57 9.97 -0.92
N PHE A 205 -0.52 10.40 -0.21
CA PHE A 205 0.21 9.57 0.75
C PHE A 205 0.04 10.03 2.20
N GLN A 206 -0.53 11.21 2.44
CA GLN A 206 -0.56 11.85 3.75
C GLN A 206 -1.19 10.97 4.84
N THR A 207 -2.34 10.35 4.57
CA THR A 207 -2.99 9.45 5.54
C THR A 207 -2.12 8.26 5.91
N LEU A 208 -1.42 7.67 4.93
CA LEU A 208 -0.55 6.53 5.13
C LEU A 208 0.70 6.93 5.95
N VAL A 209 1.31 8.07 5.61
CA VAL A 209 2.43 8.67 6.33
C VAL A 209 2.09 8.91 7.79
N GLU A 210 0.94 9.51 8.07
CA GLU A 210 0.53 9.80 9.45
C GLU A 210 0.22 8.52 10.24
N ARG A 211 -0.45 7.54 9.63
CA ARG A 211 -0.67 6.23 10.27
C ARG A 211 0.65 5.53 10.63
N ILE A 212 1.64 5.57 9.73
CA ILE A 212 2.98 4.99 9.99
C ILE A 212 3.70 5.74 11.12
N LYS A 213 3.70 7.08 11.12
CA LYS A 213 4.31 7.87 12.20
C LYS A 213 3.68 7.55 13.56
N GLN A 214 2.35 7.51 13.62
CA GLN A 214 1.62 7.20 14.84
C GLN A 214 1.91 5.78 15.33
N ALA A 215 1.94 4.81 14.42
CA ALA A 215 2.29 3.43 14.74
C ALA A 215 3.69 3.34 15.34
N LEU A 216 4.66 4.09 14.80
CA LEU A 216 6.06 4.11 15.25
C LEU A 216 6.27 4.82 16.58
N GLN A 217 5.57 5.93 16.83
CA GLN A 217 5.69 6.71 18.09
C GLN A 217 5.14 5.99 19.32
N ARG A 218 4.22 5.05 19.13
CA ARG A 218 3.53 4.36 20.22
C ARG A 218 4.17 3.03 20.62
N GLY A 219 5.28 2.65 19.98
CA GLY A 219 6.05 1.42 20.22
C GLY A 219 6.61 1.28 21.62
#